data_AF-A0A8E0KTG6-F1
#
_entry.id   AF-A0A8E0KTG6-F1
#
_cell.length_a   1.000
_cell.length_b   1.000
_cell.length_c   1.000
_cell.angle_alpha   90.00
_cell.angle_beta   90.00
_cell.angle_gamma   90.00
#
_symmetry.space_group_name_H-M   'P 1'
#
loop_
_entity.id
_entity.type
_entity.pdbx_description
1 polymer ?
#
loop_
_entity_poly.entity_id
_entity_poly.type
_entity_poly.pdbx_seq_one_letter_code
_entity_poly.pdbx_strand_id
1 'polypeptide(L)' 'MPEVQTDHSETAELSKPQLRMVDLNLLTVFDAVMQEQNITRAAHVLGMSQPAVSNAVARLR' A
#
# COMPACT_ATOMS: atom_id res chain seq x y z
N MET A 1 25.78 41.55 19.24
CA MET A 1 26.54 40.29 19.36
C MET A 1 25.80 39.24 18.55
N PRO A 2 26.40 38.63 17.52
CA PRO A 2 25.91 37.37 16.96
C PRO A 2 26.53 36.20 17.74
N GLU A 3 25.96 34.99 17.58
CA GLU A 3 26.68 33.75 17.27
C GLU A 3 25.85 32.51 17.69
N VAL A 4 25.56 31.70 16.67
CA VAL A 4 25.38 30.23 16.68
C VAL A 4 24.14 29.67 17.35
N GLN A 5 23.13 29.35 16.53
CA GLN A 5 22.39 28.10 16.73
C GLN A 5 22.57 27.24 15.47
N THR A 6 23.22 26.12 15.70
CA THR A 6 23.54 25.04 14.77
C THR A 6 22.31 24.59 13.98
N ASP A 7 22.43 24.65 12.65
CA ASP A 7 21.53 23.98 11.70
C ASP A 7 21.75 22.47 11.87
N HIS A 8 20.99 21.86 12.77
CA HIS A 8 20.82 20.42 12.77
C HIS A 8 19.87 20.09 11.63
N SER A 9 20.45 19.91 10.45
CA SER A 9 19.78 19.33 9.31
C SER A 9 19.38 17.89 9.67
N GLU A 10 18.20 17.74 10.28
CA GLU A 10 17.54 16.44 10.45
C GLU A 10 17.17 15.94 9.05
N THR A 11 18.08 15.14 8.49
CA THR A 11 17.84 14.34 7.30
C THR A 11 16.56 13.55 7.53
N ALA A 12 15.52 13.91 6.79
CA ALA A 12 14.23 13.22 6.81
C ALA A 12 14.48 11.71 6.65
N GLU A 13 14.34 10.97 7.76
CA GLU A 13 14.21 9.53 7.78
C GLU A 13 13.10 9.18 6.77
N LEU A 14 13.50 8.69 5.60
CA LEU A 14 12.58 8.18 4.59
C LEU A 14 11.78 7.07 5.27
N SER A 15 10.52 7.37 5.59
CA SER A 15 9.60 6.51 6.32
C SER A 15 9.74 5.07 5.87
N LYS A 16 10.41 4.26 6.68
CA LYS A 16 10.62 2.84 6.43
C LYS A 16 9.23 2.20 6.33
N PRO A 17 8.84 1.63 5.18
CA PRO A 17 7.49 1.08 5.05
C PRO A 17 7.29 0.01 6.12
N GLN A 18 6.25 0.18 6.93
CA GLN A 18 5.91 -0.71 8.04
C GLN A 18 5.27 -1.99 7.49
N LEU A 19 6.08 -2.82 6.83
CA LEU A 19 5.63 -4.05 6.16
C LEU A 19 4.99 -5.06 7.12
N ARG A 20 5.30 -4.97 8.42
CA ARG A 20 4.76 -5.85 9.46
C ARG A 20 3.27 -5.63 9.75
N MET A 21 2.70 -4.52 9.27
CA MET A 21 1.28 -4.15 9.46
C MET A 21 0.43 -4.33 8.19
N VAL A 22 1.01 -4.83 7.09
CA VAL A 22 0.28 -5.03 5.84
C VAL A 22 -0.57 -6.30 5.96
N ASP A 23 -1.87 -6.16 5.72
CA ASP A 23 -2.79 -7.29 5.62
C ASP A 23 -2.39 -8.14 4.41
N LEU A 24 -1.88 -9.35 4.67
CA LEU A 24 -1.37 -10.26 3.64
C LEU A 24 -2.44 -10.63 2.61
N ASN A 25 -3.72 -10.59 3.00
CA ASN A 25 -4.82 -10.85 2.05
C ASN A 25 -4.91 -9.74 1.00
N LEU A 26 -4.56 -8.50 1.35
CA LEU A 26 -4.56 -7.38 0.41
C LEU A 26 -3.43 -7.51 -0.62
N LEU A 27 -2.30 -8.15 -0.28
CA LEU A 27 -1.24 -8.42 -1.25
C LEU A 27 -1.67 -9.43 -2.32
N THR A 28 -2.43 -10.46 -1.93
CA THR A 28 -3.00 -11.43 -2.89
C THR A 28 -4.03 -10.77 -3.81
N VAL A 29 -4.87 -9.88 -3.27
CA VAL A 29 -5.81 -9.10 -4.09
C VAL A 29 -5.06 -8.17 -5.05
N PHE A 30 -4.03 -7.48 -4.56
CA PHE A 30 -3.20 -6.60 -5.37
C PHE A 30 -2.57 -7.35 -6.54
N ASP A 31 -1.92 -8.48 -6.28
CA ASP A 31 -1.26 -9.30 -7.30
C ASP A 31 -2.24 -9.75 -8.39
N ALA A 32 -3.39 -10.31 -8.01
CA ALA A 32 -4.41 -10.73 -8.98
C ALA A 32 -4.95 -9.58 -9.83
N VAL A 33 -5.17 -8.40 -9.23
CA VAL A 33 -5.63 -7.22 -9.97
C VAL A 33 -4.55 -6.70 -10.93
N MET A 34 -3.29 -6.74 -10.52
CA MET A 34 -2.16 -6.34 -11.37
C MET A 34 -1.94 -7.31 -12.54
N GLN A 35 -2.15 -8.62 -12.34
CA GLN A 35 -2.04 -9.61 -13.42
C GLN A 35 -3.23 -9.51 -14.40
N GLU A 36 -4.45 -9.37 -13.88
CA GLU A 36 -5.65 -9.41 -14.71
C GLU A 36 -6.01 -8.07 -15.35
N GLN A 37 -5.53 -6.95 -14.79
CA GLN A 37 -5.87 -5.58 -15.21
C GLN A 37 -7.41 -5.33 -15.27
N ASN A 38 -8.20 -6.17 -14.58
CA ASN A 38 -9.65 -6.17 -14.60
C ASN A 38 -10.20 -6.72 -13.28
N ILE A 39 -10.96 -5.90 -12.55
CA ILE A 39 -11.50 -6.24 -11.22
C ILE A 39 -12.45 -7.45 -11.27
N THR A 40 -13.30 -7.55 -12.29
CA THR A 40 -14.26 -8.64 -12.41
C THR A 40 -13.55 -9.97 -12.68
N ARG A 41 -12.51 -9.97 -13.52
CA ARG A 41 -11.71 -11.16 -13.81
C ARG A 41 -10.86 -11.56 -12.61
N ALA A 42 -10.24 -10.60 -11.92
CA ALA A 42 -9.53 -10.84 -10.67
C ALA A 42 -10.44 -11.45 -9.59
N ALA A 43 -11.69 -10.98 -9.45
CA ALA A 43 -12.66 -11.56 -8.53
C ALA A 43 -12.97 -13.01 -8.85
N HIS A 44 -13.13 -13.36 -10.13
CA HIS A 44 -13.32 -14.75 -10.56
C HIS A 44 -12.10 -15.62 -10.23
N VAL A 45 -10.87 -15.14 -10.49
CA VAL A 45 -9.62 -15.86 -10.18
C VAL A 45 -9.45 -16.08 -8.68
N LEU A 46 -9.81 -15.09 -7.86
CA LEU A 46 -9.72 -15.14 -6.40
C LEU A 46 -10.88 -15.91 -5.74
N GLY A 47 -11.90 -16.32 -6.49
CA GLY A 47 -13.13 -16.91 -5.93
C GLY A 47 -13.91 -15.94 -5.04
N MET A 48 -13.76 -14.64 -5.27
CA MET A 48 -14.39 -13.56 -4.50
C MET A 48 -15.51 -12.89 -5.32
N SER A 49 -16.39 -12.17 -4.63
CA SER A 49 -17.32 -11.28 -5.32
C SER A 49 -16.60 -10.01 -5.79
N GLN A 50 -17.04 -9.45 -6.91
CA GLN A 50 -16.50 -8.19 -7.45
C GLN A 50 -16.53 -7.03 -6.42
N PRO A 51 -17.59 -6.85 -5.59
CA PRO A 51 -17.60 -5.84 -4.53
C PRO A 51 -16.52 -6.06 -3.46
N ALA A 52 -16.23 -7.32 -3.11
CA ALA A 52 -15.21 -7.63 -2.11
C ALA A 52 -13.80 -7.27 -2.60
N VAL A 53 -13.50 -7.58 -3.87
CA VAL A 53 -12.23 -7.16 -4.51
C VAL A 53 -12.13 -5.65 -4.62
N SER A 54 -13.21 -4.97 -5.05
CA SER A 54 -13.25 -3.50 -5.13
C SER A 54 -12.95 -2.83 -3.77
N ASN A 55 -13.56 -3.34 -2.69
CA ASN A 55 -13.32 -2.83 -1.34
C ASN A 55 -11.87 -3.08 -0.87
N ALA A 56 -11.31 -4.26 -1.16
CA ALA A 56 -9.93 -4.57 -0.85
C ALA A 56 -8.94 -3.65 -1.61
N VAL A 57 -9.20 -3.35 -2.89
CA VAL A 57 -8.42 -2.38 -3.66
C VAL A 57 -8.54 -0.96 -3.08
N ALA A 58 -9.72 -0.56 -2.62
CA ALA A 58 -9.88 0.74 -1.95
C ALA A 58 -9.06 0.86 -0.66
N ARG A 59 -8.89 -0.25 0.08
CA ARG A 59 -8.07 -0.31 1.31
C ARG A 59 -6.55 -0.34 1.04
N LEU A 60 -6.13 -0.67 -0.18
CA LEU A 60 -4.73 -0.65 -0.60
C LEU A 60 -4.22 0.76 -0.97
N ARG A 61 -5.12 1.73 -1.09
CA ARG A 61 -4.80 3.12 -1.46
C ARG A 61 -4.37 3.96 -0.27
#